data_AF-A0A2H6ACZ7-F1
#
_entry.id   AF-A0A2H6ACZ7-F1
#
_cell.length_a   1.000
_cell.length_b   1.000
_cell.length_c   1.000
_cell.angle_alpha   90.00
_cell.angle_beta   90.00
_cell.angle_gamma   90.00
#
_symmetry.space_group_name_H-M   'P 1'
#
loop_
_entity.id
_entity.type
_entity.pdbx_description
1 polymer ?
#
loop_
_entity_poly.entity_id
_entity_poly.type
_entity_poly.pdbx_seq_one_letter_code
_entity_poly.pdbx_strand_id
1 'polypeptide(L)'
;MLHAIATARVNGQPTRQIPAIALRTAWMCLIRIFMDRLVAVFVAMALVLCWHQHLRAQEATLEELVKNAVPSVPAIVCETGQYGSGFVIEHDGKLYVCTNRHVLEGGGQFNVIFLLDTQGRTAYTPQPSDLRVWRISRKADVALIDCRRIQTDLRERRIQPLPLASENHRPRLGEPVFALGHPSAAPGLVLPVSVTTGIVSGLEREVEGMRFLQTNAALNPGNSGGPLFDRQGRVIANNTLVAREAQNTNFALSLRHLYELLDDESASLSPEEIRDYLRPRQVQGRQQTQREEESDRGESEPNTSDARQPEILHRKDYRIEAGKTLELGLTLRRPVRLIVAVEPRQVPYVSVRVETQQQQVLLAGRQTRDNPPLVRPVTPGEYQVVVANPHRTTTDVRVTIAVEVMANDDPAANLDDSLTDDQEFPRPDQVQQLRQTTLAYLAKCNELENRYKPQVELAMARGDIQMLVRLYTELAAQLRRLPTTNVAPEVVDCAHTFANLCQALAEYYQAVLTGASPQTIARLQKRITTLKRELDDKNTLLRERAWIRN
;
A
#
# COMPACT_ATOMS: atom_id res chain seq x y z
N MET A 1 12.97 77.00 23.68
CA MET A 1 14.23 77.57 23.16
C MET A 1 14.07 78.17 21.75
N LEU A 2 13.61 77.42 20.75
CA LEU A 2 13.29 77.96 19.40
C LEU A 2 12.28 79.12 19.44
N HIS A 3 11.27 79.04 20.31
CA HIS A 3 10.31 80.13 20.52
C HIS A 3 10.95 81.40 21.12
N ALA A 4 11.97 81.25 21.98
CA ALA A 4 12.72 82.37 22.56
C ALA A 4 13.73 82.99 21.58
N ILE A 5 14.26 82.19 20.65
CA ILE A 5 15.14 82.67 19.56
C ILE A 5 14.30 83.42 18.51
N ALA A 6 13.09 82.96 18.22
CA ALA A 6 12.17 83.62 17.29
C ALA A 6 11.67 84.98 17.83
N THR A 7 11.36 85.08 19.12
CA THR A 7 10.88 86.33 19.73
C THR A 7 11.98 87.38 19.94
N ALA A 8 13.23 86.97 20.14
CA ALA A 8 14.37 87.90 20.26
C ALA A 8 14.70 88.63 18.94
N ARG A 9 14.40 88.02 17.78
CA ARG A 9 14.71 88.58 16.45
C ARG A 9 13.69 89.61 15.97
N VAL A 10 12.48 89.60 16.51
CA VAL A 10 11.37 90.49 16.11
C VAL A 10 11.43 91.86 16.82
N ASN A 11 12.10 91.97 17.98
CA ASN A 11 12.08 93.17 18.84
C ASN A 11 13.38 94.00 18.89
N GLY A 12 14.32 93.80 17.97
CA GLY A 12 15.47 94.71 17.79
C GLY A 12 16.45 94.86 18.97
N GLN A 13 16.46 93.93 19.93
CA GLN A 13 17.38 93.96 21.07
C GLN A 13 18.73 93.29 20.71
N PRO A 14 19.88 93.79 21.22
CA PRO A 14 21.18 93.20 20.93
C PRO A 14 21.22 91.78 21.48
N THR A 15 21.61 90.83 20.63
CA THR A 15 21.76 89.41 20.97
C THR A 15 22.77 89.25 22.11
N ARG A 16 22.27 89.25 23.36
CA ARG A 16 23.03 88.73 24.50
C ARG A 16 23.42 87.31 24.16
N GLN A 17 24.73 87.06 24.11
CA GLN A 17 25.32 85.75 23.87
C GLN A 17 24.53 84.70 24.65
N ILE A 18 23.85 83.80 23.93
CA ILE A 18 23.30 82.59 24.56
C ILE A 18 24.51 81.93 25.23
N PRO A 19 24.57 81.82 26.56
CA PRO A 19 25.75 81.30 27.22
C PRO A 19 26.01 79.91 26.65
N ALA A 20 27.26 79.63 26.23
CA ALA A 20 27.64 78.38 25.58
C ALA A 20 27.17 77.12 26.36
N ILE A 21 26.98 77.28 27.68
CA ILE A 21 26.40 76.31 28.62
C ILE A 21 24.95 75.94 28.26
N ALA A 22 24.09 76.91 27.93
CA ALA A 22 22.69 76.70 27.54
C ALA A 22 22.57 75.98 26.19
N LEU A 23 23.47 76.30 25.24
CA LEU A 23 23.52 75.61 23.95
C LEU A 23 24.00 74.16 24.13
N ARG A 24 25.03 73.93 24.96
CA ARG A 24 25.53 72.60 25.31
C ARG A 24 24.49 71.74 26.01
N THR A 25 23.73 72.29 26.96
CA THR A 25 22.66 71.56 27.66
C THR A 25 21.52 71.21 26.74
N ALA A 26 21.08 72.13 25.87
CA ALA A 26 20.07 71.83 24.86
C ALA A 26 20.54 70.75 23.87
N TRP A 27 21.80 70.82 23.42
CA TRP A 27 22.39 69.81 22.54
C TRP A 27 22.47 68.43 23.22
N MET A 28 22.89 68.37 24.49
CA MET A 28 22.91 67.13 25.28
C MET A 28 21.50 66.54 25.49
N CYS A 29 20.49 67.37 25.72
CA CYS A 29 19.10 66.91 25.80
C CYS A 29 18.61 66.33 24.46
N LEU A 30 18.97 66.95 23.34
CA LEU A 30 18.63 66.43 22.01
C LEU A 30 19.33 65.11 21.70
N ILE A 31 20.62 64.95 22.05
CA ILE A 31 21.30 63.64 21.98
C ILE A 31 20.54 62.62 22.79
N ARG A 32 20.19 62.95 24.03
CA ARG A 32 19.59 61.99 24.94
C ARG A 32 18.23 61.52 24.44
N ILE A 33 17.38 62.44 23.97
CA ILE A 33 16.10 62.10 23.34
C ILE A 33 16.30 61.25 22.08
N PHE A 34 17.30 61.59 21.26
CA PHE A 34 17.63 60.83 20.05
C PHE A 34 18.12 59.42 20.39
N MET A 35 19.02 59.28 21.37
CA MET A 35 19.54 58.01 21.86
C MET A 35 18.46 57.16 22.51
N ASP A 36 17.59 57.74 23.34
CA ASP A 36 16.48 57.01 23.98
C ASP A 36 15.51 56.46 22.92
N ARG A 37 15.22 57.24 21.87
CA ARG A 37 14.42 56.76 20.74
C ARG A 37 15.14 55.69 19.90
N LEU A 38 16.44 55.85 19.70
CA LEU A 38 17.26 54.86 18.98
C LEU A 38 17.26 53.52 19.73
N VAL A 39 17.48 53.55 21.05
CA VAL A 39 17.43 52.38 21.93
C VAL A 39 16.04 51.74 21.89
N ALA A 40 14.96 52.52 21.97
CA ALA A 40 13.61 52.00 21.87
C ALA A 40 13.34 51.27 20.54
N VAL A 41 13.85 51.79 19.42
CA VAL A 41 13.76 51.12 18.09
C VAL A 41 14.54 49.81 18.09
N PHE A 42 15.76 49.79 18.64
CA PHE A 42 16.56 48.55 18.74
C PHE A 42 15.89 47.50 19.63
N VAL A 43 15.31 47.90 20.76
CA VAL A 43 14.56 46.99 21.65
C VAL A 43 13.32 46.43 20.93
N ALA A 44 12.54 47.27 20.24
CA ALA A 44 11.38 46.82 19.48
C ALA A 44 11.80 45.84 18.36
N MET A 45 12.89 46.13 17.64
CA MET A 45 13.42 45.24 16.61
C MET A 45 13.92 43.91 17.20
N ALA A 46 14.58 43.94 18.35
CA ALA A 46 15.02 42.74 19.07
C ALA A 46 13.82 41.91 19.56
N LEU A 47 12.74 42.54 20.03
CA LEU A 47 11.50 41.86 20.42
C LEU A 47 10.81 41.22 19.21
N VAL A 48 10.77 41.91 18.06
CA VAL A 48 10.23 41.35 16.81
C VAL A 48 11.09 40.17 16.32
N LEU A 49 12.40 40.28 16.39
CA LEU A 49 13.32 39.19 16.04
C LEU A 49 13.19 38.00 16.99
N CYS A 50 13.07 38.26 18.29
CA CYS A 50 12.88 37.23 19.31
C CYS A 50 11.52 36.55 19.15
N TRP A 51 10.46 37.31 18.89
CA TRP A 51 9.13 36.79 18.54
C TRP A 51 9.17 35.96 17.26
N HIS A 52 9.88 36.42 16.22
CA HIS A 52 10.03 35.68 14.97
C HIS A 52 10.84 34.39 15.15
N GLN A 53 11.89 34.41 15.97
CA GLN A 53 12.65 33.22 16.34
C GLN A 53 11.80 32.24 17.18
N HIS A 54 10.99 32.75 18.11
CA HIS A 54 10.06 31.95 18.90
C HIS A 54 9.01 31.24 18.01
N LEU A 55 8.46 31.96 17.02
CA LEU A 55 7.55 31.37 16.04
C LEU A 55 8.23 30.29 15.18
N ARG A 56 9.49 30.47 14.79
CA ARG A 56 10.26 29.44 14.06
C ARG A 56 10.63 28.24 14.93
N ALA A 57 10.86 28.45 16.22
CA ALA A 57 11.17 27.40 17.17
C ALA A 57 9.96 26.50 17.52
N GLN A 58 8.75 26.89 17.13
CA GLN A 58 7.52 26.11 17.30
C GLN A 58 7.15 25.22 16.10
N GLU A 59 8.02 25.05 15.09
CA GLU A 59 7.78 24.01 14.08
C GLU A 59 7.82 22.63 14.75
N ALA A 60 6.63 22.05 14.97
CA ALA A 60 6.49 20.72 15.56
C ALA A 60 7.33 19.72 14.76
N THR A 61 8.08 18.89 15.48
CA THR A 61 8.89 17.85 14.84
C THR A 61 7.98 16.84 14.14
N LEU A 62 8.48 16.16 13.10
CA LEU A 62 7.72 15.09 12.45
C LEU A 62 7.27 14.03 13.45
N GLU A 63 8.11 13.70 14.43
CA GLU A 63 7.77 12.76 15.51
C GLU A 63 6.57 13.24 16.33
N GLU A 64 6.53 14.52 16.68
CA GLU A 64 5.43 15.12 17.43
C GLU A 64 4.14 15.18 16.61
N LEU A 65 4.23 15.54 15.32
CA LEU A 65 3.10 15.52 14.39
C LEU A 65 2.53 14.10 14.28
N VAL A 66 3.38 13.10 14.10
CA VAL A 66 2.98 11.68 14.04
C VAL A 66 2.32 11.27 15.35
N LYS A 67 2.98 11.51 16.49
CA LYS A 67 2.47 11.11 17.82
C LYS A 67 1.08 11.68 18.09
N ASN A 68 0.82 12.92 17.69
CA ASN A 68 -0.47 13.57 17.85
C ASN A 68 -1.51 13.09 16.83
N ALA A 69 -1.08 12.68 15.63
CA ALA A 69 -1.98 12.26 14.55
C ALA A 69 -2.42 10.79 14.64
N VAL A 70 -1.59 9.87 15.16
CA VAL A 70 -1.87 8.42 15.20
C VAL A 70 -3.24 8.07 15.80
N PRO A 71 -3.67 8.63 16.95
CA PRO A 71 -4.98 8.34 17.52
C PRO A 71 -6.16 8.67 16.60
N SER A 72 -5.94 9.58 15.66
CA SER A 72 -6.94 10.09 14.72
C SER A 72 -6.89 9.44 13.34
N VAL A 73 -6.00 8.46 13.14
CA VAL A 73 -5.90 7.67 11.92
C VAL A 73 -6.29 6.24 12.27
N PRO A 74 -7.56 5.83 12.20
CA PRO A 74 -7.95 4.46 12.50
C PRO A 74 -7.63 3.48 11.36
N ALA A 75 -7.49 2.21 11.71
CA ALA A 75 -7.56 1.10 10.76
C ALA A 75 -9.02 0.73 10.50
N ILE A 76 -9.34 0.34 9.27
CA ILE A 76 -10.67 -0.10 8.86
C ILE A 76 -10.55 -1.52 8.31
N VAL A 77 -11.35 -2.43 8.85
CA VAL A 77 -11.33 -3.85 8.48
C VAL A 77 -12.75 -4.31 8.20
N CYS A 78 -13.02 -4.69 6.96
CA CYS A 78 -14.30 -5.22 6.51
C CYS A 78 -14.34 -6.75 6.67
N GLU A 79 -15.50 -7.30 7.00
CA GLU A 79 -15.70 -8.76 7.09
C GLU A 79 -15.41 -9.50 5.78
N THR A 80 -15.52 -8.80 4.65
CA THR A 80 -15.18 -9.31 3.31
C THR A 80 -13.68 -9.53 3.10
N GLY A 81 -12.85 -9.09 4.05
CA GLY A 81 -11.40 -9.15 3.99
C GLY A 81 -10.75 -7.91 3.38
N GLN A 82 -11.54 -6.92 2.95
CA GLN A 82 -11.01 -5.60 2.60
C GLN A 82 -10.50 -4.89 3.84
N TYR A 83 -9.45 -4.10 3.66
CA TYR A 83 -8.81 -3.36 4.74
C TYR A 83 -8.21 -2.06 4.21
N GLY A 84 -8.06 -1.10 5.11
CA GLY A 84 -7.44 0.18 4.82
C GLY A 84 -7.31 1.02 6.06
N SER A 85 -7.08 2.31 5.84
CA SER A 85 -7.01 3.33 6.87
C SER A 85 -8.12 4.35 6.69
N GLY A 86 -8.32 5.16 7.71
CA GLY A 86 -9.11 6.37 7.63
C GLY A 86 -8.46 7.51 8.41
N PHE A 87 -9.10 8.67 8.45
CA PHE A 87 -8.75 9.74 9.36
C PHE A 87 -9.98 10.48 9.89
N VAL A 88 -9.92 10.89 11.15
CA VAL A 88 -11.00 11.65 11.80
C VAL A 88 -11.02 13.08 11.26
N ILE A 89 -12.21 13.52 10.84
CA ILE A 89 -12.50 14.89 10.43
C ILE A 89 -13.67 15.44 11.25
N GLU A 90 -13.77 16.75 11.30
CA GLU A 90 -14.92 17.45 11.85
C GLU A 90 -15.63 18.25 10.75
N HIS A 91 -16.95 18.16 10.73
CA HIS A 91 -17.81 18.95 9.85
C HIS A 91 -19.11 19.25 10.59
N ASP A 92 -19.53 20.52 10.62
CA ASP A 92 -20.70 21.01 11.36
C ASP A 92 -20.77 20.53 12.83
N GLY A 93 -19.63 20.53 13.53
CA GLY A 93 -19.53 20.13 14.93
C GLY A 93 -19.64 18.63 15.19
N LYS A 94 -19.69 17.80 14.12
CA LYS A 94 -19.82 16.34 14.18
C LYS A 94 -18.53 15.68 13.68
N LEU A 95 -18.20 14.54 14.28
CA LEU A 95 -17.03 13.76 13.88
C LEU A 95 -17.39 12.68 12.87
N TYR A 96 -16.51 12.53 11.89
CA TYR A 96 -16.59 11.50 10.85
C TYR A 96 -15.21 10.88 10.64
N VAL A 97 -15.16 9.67 10.10
CA VAL A 97 -13.92 9.09 9.57
C VAL A 97 -13.99 9.14 8.04
N CYS A 98 -13.05 9.84 7.42
CA CYS A 98 -12.83 9.83 5.99
C CYS A 98 -11.97 8.62 5.60
N THR A 99 -12.33 7.94 4.52
CA THR A 99 -11.56 6.81 3.95
C THR A 99 -11.82 6.73 2.44
N ASN A 100 -11.20 5.76 1.76
CA ASN A 100 -11.55 5.45 0.38
C ASN A 100 -12.84 4.62 0.30
N ARG A 101 -13.59 4.79 -0.80
CA ARG A 101 -14.80 3.99 -1.05
C ARG A 101 -14.44 2.52 -1.20
N HIS A 102 -13.37 2.20 -1.93
CA HIS A 102 -12.95 0.81 -2.17
C HIS A 102 -12.51 0.06 -0.92
N VAL A 103 -12.28 0.75 0.21
CA VAL A 103 -11.99 0.10 1.50
C VAL A 103 -13.25 -0.48 2.11
N LEU A 104 -14.42 0.06 1.75
CA LEU A 104 -15.75 -0.32 2.27
C LEU A 104 -16.55 -1.18 1.28
N GLU A 105 -15.97 -1.53 0.13
CA GLU A 105 -16.62 -2.34 -0.90
C GLU A 105 -16.87 -3.79 -0.44
N GLY A 106 -17.90 -4.42 -0.99
CA GLY A 106 -18.40 -5.72 -0.54
C GLY A 106 -19.53 -5.63 0.50
N GLY A 107 -19.95 -4.42 0.88
CA GLY A 107 -21.25 -4.15 1.54
C GLY A 107 -21.48 -4.84 2.89
N GLY A 108 -20.42 -5.31 3.55
CA GLY A 108 -20.46 -6.04 4.83
C GLY A 108 -20.35 -5.16 6.06
N GLN A 109 -20.35 -5.77 7.25
CA GLN A 109 -19.97 -5.06 8.47
C GLN A 109 -18.48 -4.72 8.44
N PHE A 110 -18.10 -3.63 9.10
CA PHE A 110 -16.72 -3.20 9.23
C PHE A 110 -16.42 -2.84 10.67
N ASN A 111 -15.16 -3.02 11.05
CA ASN A 111 -14.61 -2.56 12.32
C ASN A 111 -13.70 -1.36 12.06
N VAL A 112 -13.76 -0.37 12.95
CA VAL A 112 -12.87 0.79 12.97
C VAL A 112 -12.03 0.70 14.24
N ILE A 113 -10.71 0.65 14.11
CA ILE A 113 -9.79 0.41 15.22
C ILE A 113 -8.88 1.62 15.38
N PHE A 114 -9.02 2.35 16.49
CA PHE A 114 -8.20 3.51 16.83
C PHE A 114 -7.02 3.07 17.68
N LEU A 115 -5.79 3.21 17.20
CA LEU A 115 -4.59 2.99 18.03
C LEU A 115 -4.31 4.25 18.85
N LEU A 116 -4.20 4.13 20.17
CA LEU A 116 -4.01 5.29 21.07
C LEU A 116 -2.53 5.61 21.32
N ASP A 117 -1.62 4.78 20.81
CA ASP A 117 -0.19 5.01 20.86
C ASP A 117 0.52 4.52 19.58
N THR A 118 1.71 5.07 19.33
CA THR A 118 2.53 4.76 18.14
C THR A 118 3.07 3.32 18.12
N GLN A 119 3.06 2.62 19.26
CA GLN A 119 3.52 1.24 19.38
C GLN A 119 2.38 0.22 19.18
N GLY A 120 1.14 0.69 19.03
CA GLY A 120 -0.04 -0.15 18.89
C GLY A 120 -0.39 -0.97 20.14
N ARG A 121 0.06 -0.56 21.34
CA ARG A 121 -0.17 -1.31 22.58
C ARG A 121 -1.57 -1.07 23.15
N THR A 122 -2.12 0.11 22.90
CA THR A 122 -3.44 0.53 23.34
C THR A 122 -4.31 0.84 22.14
N ALA A 123 -5.53 0.33 22.15
CA ALA A 123 -6.49 0.53 21.08
C ALA A 123 -7.91 0.72 21.63
N TYR A 124 -8.73 1.43 20.86
CA TYR A 124 -10.16 1.56 21.08
C TYR A 124 -10.89 1.10 19.81
N THR A 125 -11.80 0.15 19.97
CA THR A 125 -12.64 -0.36 18.88
C THR A 125 -14.10 -0.13 19.29
N PRO A 126 -14.80 0.82 18.65
CA PRO A 126 -16.24 0.97 18.78
C PRO A 126 -17.02 -0.29 18.44
N GLN A 127 -18.24 -0.40 18.97
CA GLN A 127 -19.18 -1.40 18.49
C GLN A 127 -19.56 -1.10 17.03
N PRO A 128 -19.55 -2.08 16.11
CA PRO A 128 -19.93 -1.87 14.72
C PRO A 128 -21.31 -1.23 14.54
N SER A 129 -22.26 -1.49 15.46
CA SER A 129 -23.62 -0.93 15.44
C SER A 129 -23.69 0.57 15.76
N ASP A 130 -22.63 1.15 16.33
CA ASP A 130 -22.52 2.59 16.57
C ASP A 130 -21.95 3.35 15.38
N LEU A 131 -21.43 2.62 14.38
CA LEU A 131 -20.86 3.16 13.16
C LEU A 131 -21.79 2.87 11.97
N ARG A 132 -21.82 3.80 11.02
CA ARG A 132 -22.51 3.62 9.73
C ARG A 132 -21.81 4.45 8.69
N VAL A 133 -21.86 4.01 7.43
CA VAL A 133 -21.46 4.88 6.33
C VAL A 133 -22.48 6.03 6.24
N TRP A 134 -22.01 7.27 6.14
CA TRP A 134 -22.84 8.46 6.02
C TRP A 134 -22.98 8.91 4.58
N ARG A 135 -21.87 9.06 3.87
CA ARG A 135 -21.82 9.53 2.48
C ARG A 135 -20.76 8.78 1.69
N ILE A 136 -21.03 8.58 0.41
CA ILE A 136 -20.10 7.96 -0.55
C ILE A 136 -20.09 8.84 -1.79
N SER A 137 -18.90 9.23 -2.27
CA SER A 137 -18.81 9.91 -3.55
C SER A 137 -19.09 8.93 -4.69
N ARG A 138 -20.03 9.32 -5.56
CA ARG A 138 -20.38 8.54 -6.75
C ARG A 138 -19.29 8.58 -7.82
N LYS A 139 -18.50 9.66 -7.84
CA LYS A 139 -17.46 9.94 -8.84
C LYS A 139 -16.07 9.60 -8.33
N ALA A 140 -15.76 10.03 -7.10
CA ALA A 140 -14.44 9.87 -6.52
C ALA A 140 -14.39 8.70 -5.53
N ASP A 141 -13.19 8.15 -5.34
CA ASP A 141 -12.95 7.06 -4.40
C ASP A 141 -12.82 7.55 -2.95
N VAL A 142 -13.90 8.14 -2.42
CA VAL A 142 -13.97 8.67 -1.04
C VAL A 142 -15.31 8.36 -0.39
N ALA A 143 -15.25 8.03 0.90
CA ALA A 143 -16.42 7.74 1.73
C ALA A 143 -16.24 8.29 3.15
N LEU A 144 -17.36 8.57 3.81
CA LEU A 144 -17.42 9.07 5.18
C LEU A 144 -18.17 8.08 6.06
N ILE A 145 -17.57 7.72 7.20
CA ILE A 145 -18.19 6.95 8.27
C ILE A 145 -18.65 7.92 9.35
N ASP A 146 -19.89 7.75 9.80
CA ASP A 146 -20.52 8.51 10.87
C ASP A 146 -20.00 8.07 12.23
N CYS A 147 -19.41 9.01 12.97
CA CYS A 147 -18.91 8.77 14.33
C CYS A 147 -19.70 9.55 15.40
N ARG A 148 -20.89 10.08 15.07
CA ARG A 148 -21.70 10.86 16.02
C ARG A 148 -22.03 10.11 17.31
N ARG A 149 -22.30 8.80 17.22
CA ARG A 149 -22.65 7.97 18.39
C ARG A 149 -21.46 7.73 19.32
N ILE A 150 -20.24 7.87 18.82
CA ILE A 150 -19.00 7.64 19.57
C ILE A 150 -18.21 8.93 19.84
N GLN A 151 -18.76 10.09 19.50
CA GLN A 151 -18.06 11.37 19.60
C GLN A 151 -17.58 11.68 21.03
N THR A 152 -18.35 11.29 22.05
CA THR A 152 -17.95 11.41 23.46
C THR A 152 -16.75 10.51 23.77
N ASP A 153 -16.80 9.23 23.40
CA ASP A 153 -15.71 8.28 23.60
C ASP A 153 -14.42 8.74 22.91
N LEU A 154 -14.52 9.27 21.69
CA LEU A 154 -13.38 9.81 20.97
C LEU A 154 -12.73 10.98 21.73
N ARG A 155 -13.56 11.92 22.23
CA ARG A 155 -13.08 13.08 23.00
C ARG A 155 -12.43 12.68 24.33
N GLU A 156 -13.05 11.77 25.09
CA GLU A 156 -12.50 11.27 26.36
C GLU A 156 -11.13 10.60 26.17
N ARG A 157 -10.94 9.93 25.03
CA ARG A 157 -9.69 9.28 24.65
C ARG A 157 -8.69 10.21 23.96
N ARG A 158 -9.00 11.50 23.88
CA ARG A 158 -8.18 12.54 23.22
C ARG A 158 -7.94 12.27 21.73
N ILE A 159 -8.85 11.56 21.06
CA ILE A 159 -8.86 11.44 19.61
C ILE A 159 -9.51 12.71 19.06
N GLN A 160 -8.72 13.50 18.32
CA GLN A 160 -9.13 14.81 17.80
C GLN A 160 -9.24 14.78 16.27
N PRO A 161 -10.12 15.56 15.65
CA PRO A 161 -10.13 15.69 14.20
C PRO A 161 -8.78 16.22 13.69
N LEU A 162 -8.31 15.69 12.57
CA LEU A 162 -7.08 16.16 11.94
C LEU A 162 -7.36 17.47 11.18
N PRO A 163 -6.44 18.45 11.25
CA PRO A 163 -6.63 19.71 10.56
C PRO A 163 -6.56 19.48 9.05
N LEU A 164 -7.58 19.92 8.33
CA LEU A 164 -7.61 19.86 6.87
C LEU A 164 -7.02 21.14 6.28
N ALA A 165 -6.21 21.02 5.24
CA ALA A 165 -5.83 22.16 4.42
C ALA A 165 -7.08 22.70 3.73
N SER A 166 -7.22 24.03 3.67
CA SER A 166 -8.42 24.66 3.11
C SER A 166 -8.69 24.22 1.66
N GLU A 167 -9.93 24.33 1.22
CA GLU A 167 -10.32 23.98 -0.16
C GLU A 167 -9.54 24.76 -1.23
N ASN A 168 -9.15 26.00 -0.90
CA ASN A 168 -8.33 26.87 -1.75
C ASN A 168 -6.82 26.63 -1.60
N HIS A 169 -6.39 25.71 -0.73
CA HIS A 169 -5.00 25.33 -0.63
C HIS A 169 -4.51 24.71 -1.95
N ARG A 170 -3.31 25.09 -2.36
CA ARG A 170 -2.64 24.58 -3.56
C ARG A 170 -1.26 24.06 -3.13
N PRO A 171 -1.08 22.73 -3.05
CA PRO A 171 0.23 22.15 -2.78
C PRO A 171 1.25 22.58 -3.85
N ARG A 172 2.52 22.67 -3.48
CA ARG A 172 3.61 23.01 -4.42
C ARG A 172 4.41 21.78 -4.80
N LEU A 173 4.92 21.74 -6.03
CA LEU A 173 5.91 20.73 -6.43
C LEU A 173 7.13 20.80 -5.52
N GLY A 174 7.63 19.63 -5.10
CA GLY A 174 8.75 19.51 -4.16
C GLY A 174 8.38 19.78 -2.71
N GLU A 175 7.12 20.12 -2.41
CA GLU A 175 6.66 20.29 -1.03
C GLU A 175 6.76 18.95 -0.28
N PRO A 176 7.47 18.88 0.85
CA PRO A 176 7.60 17.65 1.60
C PRO A 176 6.31 17.29 2.30
N VAL A 177 6.04 15.99 2.27
CA VAL A 177 4.81 15.38 2.76
C VAL A 177 5.15 14.13 3.57
N PHE A 178 4.21 13.73 4.41
CA PHE A 178 4.26 12.41 5.04
C PHE A 178 2.88 11.75 5.00
N ALA A 179 2.86 10.44 4.85
CA ALA A 179 1.66 9.62 4.87
C ALA A 179 1.60 8.81 6.16
N LEU A 180 0.40 8.67 6.70
CA LEU A 180 0.09 7.76 7.79
C LEU A 180 -0.94 6.73 7.35
N GLY A 181 -0.77 5.50 7.81
CA GLY A 181 -1.73 4.43 7.61
C GLY A 181 -1.34 3.16 8.36
N HIS A 182 -2.22 2.16 8.29
CA HIS A 182 -2.04 0.86 8.91
C HIS A 182 -1.84 -0.20 7.83
N PRO A 183 -0.59 -0.58 7.53
CA PRO A 183 -0.36 -1.65 6.57
C PRO A 183 -0.91 -2.97 7.11
N SER A 184 -1.25 -3.87 6.20
CA SER A 184 -1.63 -5.23 6.56
C SER A 184 -0.56 -6.22 6.15
N ALA A 185 -0.32 -7.20 7.01
CA ALA A 185 0.45 -8.38 6.66
C ALA A 185 -0.43 -9.55 6.17
N ALA A 186 -1.73 -9.56 6.52
CA ALA A 186 -2.72 -10.57 6.15
C ALA A 186 -4.15 -10.09 6.49
N PRO A 187 -5.21 -10.65 5.87
CA PRO A 187 -6.59 -10.37 6.25
C PRO A 187 -6.81 -10.55 7.76
N GLY A 188 -7.29 -9.50 8.45
CA GLY A 188 -7.51 -9.50 9.90
C GLY A 188 -6.28 -9.21 10.77
N LEU A 189 -5.09 -9.06 10.19
CA LEU A 189 -3.87 -8.64 10.90
C LEU A 189 -3.48 -7.22 10.49
N VAL A 190 -3.80 -6.27 11.38
CA VAL A 190 -3.43 -4.86 11.27
C VAL A 190 -2.05 -4.66 11.92
N LEU A 191 -1.08 -4.15 11.18
CA LEU A 191 0.23 -3.80 11.74
C LEU A 191 0.18 -2.45 12.45
N PRO A 192 1.14 -2.15 13.35
CA PRO A 192 1.30 -0.82 13.89
C PRO A 192 1.40 0.24 12.79
N VAL A 193 0.97 1.45 13.13
CA VAL A 193 0.94 2.60 12.20
C VAL A 193 2.29 2.79 11.51
N SER A 194 2.25 2.97 10.19
CA SER A 194 3.43 3.24 9.38
C SER A 194 3.46 4.70 8.94
N VAL A 195 4.64 5.28 9.02
CA VAL A 195 4.93 6.63 8.55
C VAL A 195 5.83 6.54 7.34
N THR A 196 5.45 7.16 6.24
CA THR A 196 6.32 7.28 5.07
C THR A 196 6.45 8.75 4.69
N THR A 197 7.64 9.17 4.29
CA THR A 197 7.93 10.55 3.93
C THR A 197 8.27 10.66 2.45
N GLY A 198 8.01 11.82 1.88
CA GLY A 198 8.28 12.09 0.48
C GLY A 198 8.06 13.56 0.15
N ILE A 199 7.81 13.82 -1.12
CA ILE A 199 7.46 15.13 -1.66
C ILE A 199 6.24 15.02 -2.57
N VAL A 200 5.58 16.15 -2.82
CA VAL A 200 4.65 16.29 -3.93
C VAL A 200 5.46 16.26 -5.24
N SER A 201 5.32 15.15 -5.97
CA SER A 201 6.00 14.88 -7.24
C SER A 201 5.21 15.35 -8.47
N GLY A 202 3.91 15.62 -8.30
CA GLY A 202 3.02 16.05 -9.38
C GLY A 202 1.73 16.63 -8.85
N LEU A 203 1.24 17.69 -9.49
CA LEU A 203 0.01 18.37 -9.12
C LEU A 203 -1.12 17.99 -10.07
N GLU A 204 -2.35 17.95 -9.54
CA GLU A 204 -3.61 17.85 -10.29
C GLU A 204 -3.61 16.83 -11.43
N ARG A 205 -3.08 15.62 -11.19
CA ARG A 205 -3.15 14.53 -12.16
C ARG A 205 -4.60 14.08 -12.29
N GLU A 206 -5.17 14.20 -13.47
CA GLU A 206 -6.54 13.80 -13.74
C GLU A 206 -6.58 12.40 -14.35
N VAL A 207 -7.33 11.49 -13.72
CA VAL A 207 -7.56 10.12 -14.20
C VAL A 207 -9.04 9.83 -14.02
N GLU A 208 -9.74 9.52 -15.12
CA GLU A 208 -11.18 9.22 -15.11
C GLU A 208 -12.04 10.31 -14.43
N GLY A 209 -11.67 11.59 -14.59
CA GLY A 209 -12.36 12.73 -13.96
C GLY A 209 -12.06 12.92 -12.46
N MET A 210 -11.23 12.06 -11.86
CA MET A 210 -10.74 12.23 -10.50
C MET A 210 -9.38 12.94 -10.51
N ARG A 211 -9.15 13.77 -9.50
CA ARG A 211 -7.93 14.58 -9.36
C ARG A 211 -7.06 14.05 -8.23
N PHE A 212 -5.77 13.85 -8.53
CA PHE A 212 -4.79 13.28 -7.63
C PHE A 212 -3.58 14.20 -7.46
N LEU A 213 -2.98 14.14 -6.27
CA LEU A 213 -1.59 14.55 -6.04
C LEU A 213 -0.70 13.33 -6.25
N GLN A 214 0.38 13.50 -7.01
CA GLN A 214 1.40 12.48 -7.14
C GLN A 214 2.46 12.69 -6.06
N THR A 215 2.89 11.63 -5.40
CA THR A 215 3.91 11.64 -4.35
C THR A 215 4.87 10.47 -4.53
N ASN A 216 6.12 10.64 -4.08
CA ASN A 216 7.07 9.55 -3.93
C ASN A 216 7.09 8.95 -2.51
N ALA A 217 6.27 9.45 -1.59
CA ALA A 217 6.07 8.80 -0.30
C ALA A 217 5.56 7.37 -0.54
N ALA A 218 6.18 6.38 0.09
CA ALA A 218 5.81 4.98 -0.12
C ALA A 218 4.37 4.73 0.35
N LEU A 219 3.49 4.36 -0.59
CA LEU A 219 2.12 3.94 -0.30
C LEU A 219 1.99 2.45 -0.59
N ASN A 220 1.68 1.67 0.45
CA ASN A 220 1.49 0.23 0.36
C ASN A 220 0.03 -0.13 0.65
N PRO A 221 -0.43 -1.34 0.27
CA PRO A 221 -1.71 -1.86 0.72
C PRO A 221 -1.91 -1.68 2.24
N GLY A 222 -3.00 -1.01 2.61
CA GLY A 222 -3.33 -0.62 3.99
C GLY A 222 -3.20 0.87 4.28
N ASN A 223 -2.38 1.61 3.52
CA ASN A 223 -2.35 3.08 3.59
C ASN A 223 -3.54 3.72 2.85
N SER A 224 -4.22 3.00 1.95
CA SER A 224 -5.43 3.46 1.25
C SER A 224 -6.46 3.98 2.26
N GLY A 225 -6.95 5.19 2.04
CA GLY A 225 -7.92 5.88 2.89
C GLY A 225 -7.29 6.68 4.04
N GLY A 226 -5.99 6.53 4.28
CA GLY A 226 -5.24 7.30 5.26
C GLY A 226 -4.85 8.70 4.75
N PRO A 227 -4.44 9.62 5.63
CA PRO A 227 -4.12 10.99 5.27
C PRO A 227 -2.70 11.17 4.68
N LEU A 228 -2.57 12.07 3.71
CA LEU A 228 -1.30 12.69 3.29
C LEU A 228 -1.21 14.08 3.91
N PHE A 229 -0.13 14.36 4.65
CA PHE A 229 0.07 15.60 5.37
C PHE A 229 1.12 16.50 4.71
N ASP A 230 0.96 17.81 4.87
CA ASP A 230 2.04 18.79 4.69
C ASP A 230 2.94 18.91 5.93
N ARG A 231 3.97 19.75 5.86
CA ARG A 231 4.89 20.00 7.00
C ARG A 231 4.23 20.64 8.21
N GLN A 232 3.05 21.25 8.05
CA GLN A 232 2.30 21.86 9.15
C GLN A 232 1.38 20.85 9.84
N GLY A 233 1.40 19.58 9.41
CA GLY A 233 0.52 18.53 9.95
C GLY A 233 -0.92 18.65 9.48
N ARG A 234 -1.19 19.42 8.41
CA ARG A 234 -2.51 19.50 7.80
C ARG A 234 -2.64 18.42 6.74
N VAL A 235 -3.79 17.76 6.70
CA VAL A 235 -4.12 16.81 5.63
C VAL A 235 -4.29 17.63 4.34
N ILE A 236 -3.63 17.21 3.27
CA ILE A 236 -3.71 17.83 1.93
C ILE A 236 -4.28 16.89 0.86
N ALA A 237 -4.31 15.58 1.13
CA ALA A 237 -4.92 14.56 0.27
C ALA A 237 -5.24 13.28 1.05
N ASN A 238 -6.05 12.41 0.44
CA ASN A 238 -6.38 11.08 0.93
C ASN A 238 -5.58 10.03 0.16
N ASN A 239 -4.71 9.28 0.82
CA ASN A 239 -3.83 8.29 0.21
C ASN A 239 -4.64 7.22 -0.53
N THR A 240 -4.21 6.86 -1.74
CA THR A 240 -4.78 5.77 -2.53
C THR A 240 -3.66 4.99 -3.22
N LEU A 241 -4.01 3.90 -3.90
CA LEU A 241 -3.08 3.09 -4.70
C LEU A 241 -3.42 3.22 -6.17
N VAL A 242 -2.61 3.97 -6.91
CA VAL A 242 -2.67 4.04 -8.38
C VAL A 242 -1.23 3.98 -8.91
N ALA A 243 -1.03 3.29 -10.04
CA ALA A 243 0.25 2.89 -10.66
C ALA A 243 0.99 1.71 -10.01
N ARG A 244 0.71 0.50 -10.52
CA ARG A 244 1.43 -0.75 -10.16
C ARG A 244 2.70 -0.98 -10.98
N GLU A 245 2.96 -0.16 -12.00
CA GLU A 245 4.02 -0.39 -13.00
C GLU A 245 5.20 0.60 -12.87
N ALA A 246 5.11 1.60 -11.98
CA ALA A 246 6.15 2.60 -11.79
C ALA A 246 6.58 2.67 -10.31
N GLN A 247 7.83 2.32 -10.01
CA GLN A 247 8.38 2.48 -8.67
C GLN A 247 8.40 3.97 -8.27
N ASN A 248 8.10 4.27 -7.00
CA ASN A 248 8.07 5.63 -6.45
C ASN A 248 7.08 6.61 -7.13
N THR A 249 6.05 6.09 -7.79
CA THR A 249 4.97 6.88 -8.37
C THR A 249 3.66 6.50 -7.69
N ASN A 250 3.31 7.22 -6.63
CA ASN A 250 2.09 7.00 -5.86
C ASN A 250 1.14 8.18 -6.02
N PHE A 251 -0.15 7.95 -5.78
CA PHE A 251 -1.18 8.98 -5.91
C PHE A 251 -2.01 9.09 -4.63
N ALA A 252 -2.38 10.31 -4.27
CA ALA A 252 -3.32 10.61 -3.20
C ALA A 252 -4.48 11.44 -3.79
N LEU A 253 -5.71 11.02 -3.54
CA LEU A 253 -6.91 11.70 -3.98
C LEU A 253 -6.97 13.10 -3.36
N SER A 254 -7.14 14.13 -4.19
CA SER A 254 -7.20 15.52 -3.73
C SER A 254 -8.33 15.72 -2.71
N LEU A 255 -8.09 16.53 -1.67
CA LEU A 255 -9.12 16.91 -0.71
C LEU A 255 -10.31 17.65 -1.32
N ARG A 256 -10.18 18.17 -2.56
CA ARG A 256 -11.33 18.72 -3.30
C ARG A 256 -12.51 17.74 -3.31
N HIS A 257 -12.26 16.45 -3.55
CA HIS A 257 -13.31 15.43 -3.60
C HIS A 257 -13.98 15.19 -2.24
N LEU A 258 -13.25 15.44 -1.14
CA LEU A 258 -13.83 15.40 0.20
C LEU A 258 -14.72 16.62 0.43
N TYR A 259 -14.27 17.82 0.07
CA TYR A 259 -15.10 19.04 0.17
C TYR A 259 -16.37 18.93 -0.67
N GLU A 260 -16.25 18.50 -1.92
CA GLU A 260 -17.41 18.22 -2.79
C GLU A 260 -18.40 17.24 -2.15
N LEU A 261 -17.91 16.19 -1.47
CA LEU A 261 -18.75 15.22 -0.77
C LEU A 261 -19.44 15.79 0.48
N LEU A 262 -18.76 16.71 1.19
CA LEU A 262 -19.30 17.39 2.37
C LEU A 262 -20.37 18.42 1.99
N ASP A 263 -20.18 19.12 0.88
CA ASP A 263 -21.11 20.15 0.40
C ASP A 263 -22.32 19.55 -0.35
N ASP A 264 -22.19 18.34 -0.90
CA ASP A 264 -23.27 17.66 -1.61
C ASP A 264 -24.30 17.05 -0.64
N GLU A 265 -25.34 17.82 -0.29
CA GLU A 265 -26.46 17.34 0.54
C GLU A 265 -27.17 16.10 -0.04
N SER A 266 -27.19 15.97 -1.38
CA SER A 266 -27.81 14.86 -2.10
C SER A 266 -26.99 13.55 -2.02
N ALA A 267 -25.73 13.63 -1.56
CA ALA A 267 -24.88 12.46 -1.34
C ALA A 267 -25.23 11.68 -0.05
N SER A 268 -26.24 12.13 0.70
CA SER A 268 -26.78 11.42 1.86
C SER A 268 -27.63 10.23 1.39
N LEU A 269 -26.97 9.09 1.17
CA LEU A 269 -27.60 7.86 0.68
C LEU A 269 -28.34 7.13 1.80
N SER A 270 -29.48 6.50 1.47
CA SER A 270 -30.16 5.59 2.38
C SER A 270 -29.27 4.38 2.70
N PRO A 271 -29.49 3.68 3.83
CA PRO A 271 -28.74 2.45 4.14
C PRO A 271 -28.80 1.39 3.04
N GLU A 272 -29.91 1.35 2.29
CA GLU A 272 -30.11 0.44 1.16
C GLU A 272 -29.31 0.90 -0.06
N GLU A 273 -29.34 2.20 -0.38
CA GLU A 273 -28.54 2.77 -1.47
C GLU A 273 -27.04 2.61 -1.20
N ILE A 274 -26.59 2.82 0.04
CA ILE A 274 -25.20 2.58 0.46
C ILE A 274 -24.84 1.12 0.25
N ARG A 275 -25.69 0.20 0.72
CA ARG A 275 -25.44 -1.24 0.55
C ARG A 275 -25.36 -1.60 -0.92
N ASP A 276 -26.25 -1.07 -1.75
CA ASP A 276 -26.28 -1.30 -3.19
C ASP A 276 -25.07 -0.68 -3.90
N TYR A 277 -24.62 0.50 -3.48
CA TYR A 277 -23.44 1.16 -4.04
C TYR A 277 -22.13 0.47 -3.65
N LEU A 278 -22.09 -0.12 -2.45
CA LEU A 278 -20.97 -0.91 -1.96
C LEU A 278 -21.08 -2.38 -2.34
N ARG A 279 -22.17 -2.84 -2.96
CA ARG A 279 -22.21 -4.18 -3.56
C ARG A 279 -21.10 -4.24 -4.62
N PRO A 280 -20.42 -5.40 -4.75
CA PRO A 280 -19.53 -5.61 -5.88
C PRO A 280 -20.32 -5.31 -7.16
N ARG A 281 -19.86 -4.37 -8.00
CA ARG A 281 -20.50 -4.09 -9.29
C ARG A 281 -20.67 -5.42 -10.01
N GLN A 282 -21.91 -5.87 -10.18
CA GLN A 282 -22.19 -6.85 -11.23
C GLN A 282 -21.72 -6.21 -12.52
N VAL A 283 -20.98 -6.93 -13.35
CA VAL A 283 -20.75 -6.54 -14.74
C VAL A 283 -22.10 -6.65 -15.45
N GLN A 284 -22.99 -5.70 -15.21
CA GLN A 284 -24.21 -5.51 -15.96
C GLN A 284 -23.83 -4.64 -17.16
N GLY A 285 -24.13 -5.20 -18.33
CA GLY A 285 -23.85 -4.59 -19.62
C GLY A 285 -24.39 -3.17 -19.72
N ARG A 286 -23.72 -2.42 -20.58
CA ARG A 286 -23.98 -1.08 -21.10
C ARG A 286 -25.38 -0.84 -21.70
N GLN A 287 -26.46 -1.45 -21.19
CA GLN A 287 -27.81 -1.28 -21.71
C GLN A 287 -28.68 -0.47 -20.75
N GLN A 288 -28.35 0.81 -20.53
CA GLN A 288 -29.40 1.74 -20.07
C GLN A 288 -29.14 3.22 -20.31
N THR A 289 -28.03 3.62 -20.93
CA THR A 289 -27.82 5.03 -21.31
C THR A 289 -28.16 5.34 -22.77
N GLN A 290 -28.67 4.38 -23.56
CA GLN A 290 -29.06 4.62 -24.96
C GLN A 290 -30.57 4.87 -25.18
N ARG A 291 -31.42 4.74 -24.16
CA ARG A 291 -32.88 4.84 -24.35
C ARG A 291 -33.45 6.27 -24.39
N GLU A 292 -32.65 7.30 -24.16
CA GLU A 292 -33.14 8.69 -24.15
C GLU A 292 -32.61 9.53 -25.33
N GLU A 293 -31.67 9.02 -26.13
CA GLU A 293 -31.12 9.74 -27.30
C GLU A 293 -31.65 9.23 -28.66
N GLU A 294 -32.43 8.14 -28.70
CA GLU A 294 -32.92 7.48 -29.94
C GLU A 294 -34.30 7.96 -30.44
N SER A 295 -34.89 9.03 -29.87
CA SER A 295 -36.19 9.53 -30.36
C SER A 295 -36.09 10.56 -31.50
N ASP A 296 -34.89 11.00 -31.86
CA ASP A 296 -34.72 12.16 -32.74
C ASP A 296 -33.56 11.96 -33.72
N ARG A 297 -33.75 11.08 -34.71
CA ARG A 297 -33.24 11.18 -36.09
C ARG A 297 -33.55 9.89 -36.87
N GLY A 298 -34.50 10.02 -37.78
CA GLY A 298 -34.77 9.03 -38.79
C GLY A 298 -33.73 9.00 -39.91
N GLU A 299 -33.76 7.86 -40.59
CA GLU A 299 -33.39 7.60 -41.98
C GLU A 299 -31.95 7.20 -42.34
N SER A 300 -31.95 6.16 -43.18
CA SER A 300 -30.90 5.56 -44.00
C SER A 300 -29.90 4.66 -43.27
N GLU A 301 -30.21 3.36 -43.25
CA GLU A 301 -29.22 2.29 -43.20
C GLU A 301 -28.36 2.32 -44.49
N PRO A 302 -27.03 2.38 -44.39
CA PRO A 302 -26.16 1.71 -45.33
C PRO A 302 -25.66 0.43 -44.66
N ASN A 303 -26.12 -0.68 -45.24
CA ASN A 303 -25.59 -2.02 -45.21
C ASN A 303 -24.11 -2.10 -44.73
N THR A 304 -23.91 -2.37 -43.44
CA THR A 304 -22.63 -2.85 -42.91
C THR A 304 -22.87 -4.16 -42.16
N SER A 305 -23.01 -5.22 -42.94
CA SER A 305 -22.97 -6.61 -42.51
C SER A 305 -21.56 -7.02 -42.02
N ASP A 306 -20.98 -6.30 -41.06
CA ASP A 306 -19.65 -6.64 -40.52
C ASP A 306 -19.40 -6.18 -39.08
N ALA A 307 -20.46 -6.04 -38.27
CA ALA A 307 -20.30 -6.09 -36.82
C ALA A 307 -20.25 -7.55 -36.37
N ARG A 308 -19.07 -8.17 -36.45
CA ARG A 308 -18.83 -9.53 -35.92
C ARG A 308 -19.26 -9.57 -34.45
N GLN A 309 -20.16 -10.49 -34.13
CA GLN A 309 -20.48 -10.86 -32.74
C GLN A 309 -19.17 -11.19 -32.01
N PRO A 310 -19.00 -10.83 -30.72
CA PRO A 310 -17.81 -11.21 -29.96
C PRO A 310 -17.72 -12.74 -29.93
N GLU A 311 -16.75 -13.26 -30.68
CA GLU A 311 -16.54 -14.69 -30.84
C GLU A 311 -15.95 -15.23 -29.52
N ILE A 312 -16.68 -16.12 -28.84
CA ILE A 312 -16.16 -16.85 -27.68
C ILE A 312 -15.09 -17.80 -28.20
N LEU A 313 -13.82 -17.41 -28.08
CA LEU A 313 -12.69 -18.18 -28.62
C LEU A 313 -12.49 -19.53 -27.93
N HIS A 314 -12.83 -19.63 -26.64
CA HIS A 314 -12.75 -20.90 -25.92
C HIS A 314 -13.66 -20.93 -24.70
N ARG A 315 -14.50 -21.96 -24.60
CA ARG A 315 -15.34 -22.27 -23.43
C ARG A 315 -15.13 -23.72 -23.06
N LYS A 316 -14.75 -24.00 -21.81
CA LYS A 316 -14.56 -25.36 -21.31
C LYS A 316 -15.19 -25.52 -19.94
N ASP A 317 -15.93 -26.61 -19.79
CA ASP A 317 -16.66 -26.97 -18.58
C ASP A 317 -15.89 -28.06 -17.82
N TYR A 318 -15.80 -27.88 -16.51
CA TYR A 318 -15.09 -28.77 -15.60
C TYR A 318 -16.00 -29.20 -14.46
N ARG A 319 -15.81 -30.42 -13.97
CA ARG A 319 -16.53 -30.97 -12.81
C ARG A 319 -15.56 -31.08 -11.64
N ILE A 320 -15.95 -30.56 -10.48
CA ILE A 320 -15.14 -30.55 -9.26
C ILE A 320 -15.89 -31.27 -8.16
N GLU A 321 -15.34 -32.40 -7.70
CA GLU A 321 -15.91 -33.18 -6.61
C GLU A 321 -15.84 -32.45 -5.26
N ALA A 322 -16.66 -32.91 -4.31
CA ALA A 322 -16.67 -32.43 -2.94
C ALA A 322 -15.27 -32.46 -2.29
N GLY A 323 -14.81 -31.35 -1.74
CA GLY A 323 -13.52 -31.26 -1.06
C GLY A 323 -12.30 -31.28 -1.98
N LYS A 324 -12.49 -31.20 -3.30
CA LYS A 324 -11.41 -31.17 -4.30
C LYS A 324 -11.17 -29.77 -4.85
N THR A 325 -9.98 -29.59 -5.43
CA THR A 325 -9.55 -28.35 -6.09
C THR A 325 -9.20 -28.66 -7.54
N LEU A 326 -9.70 -27.84 -8.46
CA LEU A 326 -9.33 -27.79 -9.86
C LEU A 326 -8.24 -26.73 -10.03
N GLU A 327 -7.12 -27.09 -10.64
CA GLU A 327 -6.06 -26.15 -11.00
C GLU A 327 -5.82 -26.23 -12.51
N LEU A 328 -5.82 -25.09 -13.18
CA LEU A 328 -5.72 -24.99 -14.63
C LEU A 328 -4.66 -23.96 -15.03
N GLY A 329 -3.67 -24.40 -15.79
CA GLY A 329 -2.74 -23.51 -16.48
C GLY A 329 -3.41 -22.90 -17.71
N LEU A 330 -3.31 -21.58 -17.84
CA LEU A 330 -3.85 -20.80 -18.94
C LEU A 330 -2.76 -19.89 -19.48
N THR A 331 -2.29 -20.16 -20.69
CA THR A 331 -1.35 -19.28 -21.40
C THR A 331 -2.14 -18.42 -22.38
N LEU A 332 -2.21 -17.13 -22.09
CA LEU A 332 -2.90 -16.14 -22.91
C LEU A 332 -1.86 -15.36 -23.71
N ARG A 333 -2.02 -15.31 -25.03
CA ARG A 333 -1.05 -14.63 -25.92
C ARG A 333 -1.49 -13.23 -26.35
N ARG A 334 -2.71 -12.83 -26.00
CA ARG A 334 -3.33 -11.53 -26.30
C ARG A 334 -4.18 -11.06 -25.11
N PRO A 335 -4.50 -9.76 -25.01
CA PRO A 335 -5.42 -9.26 -24.00
C PRO A 335 -6.81 -9.88 -24.18
N VAL A 336 -7.34 -10.48 -23.13
CA VAL A 336 -8.65 -11.16 -23.13
C VAL A 336 -9.44 -10.82 -21.87
N ARG A 337 -10.75 -10.97 -21.94
CA ARG A 337 -11.63 -11.07 -20.77
C ARG A 337 -11.71 -12.53 -20.34
N LEU A 338 -11.18 -12.83 -19.16
CA LEU A 338 -11.33 -14.14 -18.52
C LEU A 338 -12.61 -14.16 -17.69
N ILE A 339 -13.45 -15.17 -17.94
CA ILE A 339 -14.74 -15.37 -17.30
C ILE A 339 -14.71 -16.73 -16.59
N VAL A 340 -14.92 -16.73 -15.27
CA VAL A 340 -15.08 -17.96 -14.48
C VAL A 340 -16.47 -17.96 -13.86
N ALA A 341 -17.34 -18.80 -14.42
CA ALA A 341 -18.69 -19.02 -13.95
C ALA A 341 -18.77 -20.36 -13.22
N VAL A 342 -19.48 -20.40 -12.10
CA VAL A 342 -19.68 -21.64 -11.34
C VAL A 342 -21.19 -21.87 -11.25
N GLU A 343 -21.64 -23.10 -11.48
CA GLU A 343 -23.03 -23.49 -11.26
C GLU A 343 -23.15 -24.38 -10.01
N PRO A 344 -23.06 -23.82 -8.79
CA PRO A 344 -23.18 -24.60 -7.58
C PRO A 344 -24.67 -24.81 -7.27
N ARG A 345 -25.32 -25.76 -7.94
CA ARG A 345 -26.74 -26.04 -7.68
C ARG A 345 -27.02 -26.53 -6.25
N GLN A 346 -26.02 -27.13 -5.59
CA GLN A 346 -26.17 -27.76 -4.27
C GLN A 346 -25.06 -27.36 -3.26
N VAL A 347 -24.18 -26.42 -3.60
CA VAL A 347 -23.02 -26.04 -2.78
C VAL A 347 -23.11 -24.56 -2.38
N PRO A 348 -22.91 -24.19 -1.10
CA PRO A 348 -23.05 -22.80 -0.65
C PRO A 348 -22.08 -21.84 -1.37
N TYR A 349 -20.82 -22.25 -1.56
CA TYR A 349 -19.86 -21.50 -2.34
C TYR A 349 -18.70 -22.36 -2.85
N VAL A 350 -18.02 -21.86 -3.88
CA VAL A 350 -16.76 -22.40 -4.41
C VAL A 350 -15.74 -21.27 -4.41
N SER A 351 -14.53 -21.50 -3.92
CA SER A 351 -13.49 -20.48 -3.95
C SER A 351 -12.77 -20.51 -5.30
N VAL A 352 -12.80 -19.40 -6.02
CA VAL A 352 -12.08 -19.22 -7.28
C VAL A 352 -10.94 -18.26 -7.04
N ARG A 353 -9.81 -18.55 -7.66
CA ARG A 353 -8.60 -17.75 -7.58
C ARG A 353 -7.86 -17.86 -8.91
N VAL A 354 -7.39 -16.74 -9.44
CA VAL A 354 -6.60 -16.66 -10.66
C VAL A 354 -5.34 -15.90 -10.31
N GLU A 355 -4.20 -16.54 -10.53
CA GLU A 355 -2.90 -16.00 -10.21
C GLU A 355 -2.04 -15.94 -11.47
N THR A 356 -1.14 -14.98 -11.55
CA THR A 356 0.00 -15.06 -12.50
C THR A 356 0.96 -16.16 -12.06
N GLN A 357 1.90 -16.59 -12.91
CA GLN A 357 3.01 -17.45 -12.47
C GLN A 357 3.88 -16.89 -11.32
N GLN A 358 3.88 -15.57 -11.11
CA GLN A 358 4.52 -14.91 -9.96
C GLN A 358 3.61 -14.86 -8.72
N GLN A 359 2.56 -15.69 -8.67
CA GLN A 359 1.54 -15.77 -7.61
C GLN A 359 0.86 -14.44 -7.24
N GLN A 360 0.90 -13.43 -8.10
CA GLN A 360 0.03 -12.27 -7.95
C GLN A 360 -1.41 -12.68 -8.22
N VAL A 361 -2.22 -12.61 -7.16
CA VAL A 361 -3.67 -12.84 -7.24
C VAL A 361 -4.30 -11.73 -8.06
N LEU A 362 -4.68 -12.06 -9.28
CA LEU A 362 -5.40 -11.17 -10.17
C LEU A 362 -6.88 -11.18 -9.85
N LEU A 363 -7.42 -12.33 -9.44
CA LEU A 363 -8.83 -12.47 -9.14
C LEU A 363 -8.97 -13.51 -8.03
N ALA A 364 -9.63 -13.18 -6.94
CA ALA A 364 -9.98 -14.17 -5.91
C ALA A 364 -11.34 -13.83 -5.33
N GLY A 365 -12.18 -14.84 -5.15
CA GLY A 365 -13.52 -14.65 -4.64
C GLY A 365 -14.24 -15.96 -4.37
N ARG A 366 -15.31 -15.88 -3.59
CA ARG A 366 -16.25 -16.99 -3.39
C ARG A 366 -17.40 -16.84 -4.39
N GLN A 367 -17.52 -17.81 -5.29
CA GLN A 367 -18.64 -17.94 -6.21
C GLN A 367 -19.77 -18.73 -5.54
N THR A 368 -20.96 -18.15 -5.47
CA THR A 368 -22.18 -18.79 -4.97
C THR A 368 -23.18 -18.89 -6.13
N ARG A 369 -24.30 -19.58 -5.93
CA ARG A 369 -25.38 -19.65 -6.93
C ARG A 369 -25.93 -18.27 -7.29
N ASP A 370 -25.92 -17.34 -6.35
CA ASP A 370 -26.56 -16.03 -6.47
C ASP A 370 -25.56 -14.92 -6.84
N ASN A 371 -24.25 -15.23 -6.90
CA ASN A 371 -23.21 -14.28 -7.30
C ASN A 371 -23.00 -14.33 -8.83
N PRO A 372 -22.82 -13.19 -9.51
CA PRO A 372 -22.51 -13.17 -10.94
C PRO A 372 -21.14 -13.80 -11.21
N PRO A 373 -20.87 -14.36 -12.41
CA PRO A 373 -19.57 -14.91 -12.78
C PRO A 373 -18.42 -13.93 -12.52
N LEU A 374 -17.26 -14.45 -12.15
CA LEU A 374 -16.08 -13.62 -11.96
C LEU A 374 -15.51 -13.27 -13.33
N VAL A 375 -15.44 -11.98 -13.65
CA VAL A 375 -14.95 -11.47 -14.94
C VAL A 375 -13.79 -10.51 -14.70
N ARG A 376 -12.68 -10.69 -15.42
CA ARG A 376 -11.55 -9.75 -15.37
C ARG A 376 -10.82 -9.65 -16.70
N PRO A 377 -10.50 -8.44 -17.18
CA PRO A 377 -9.55 -8.27 -18.27
C PRO A 377 -8.15 -8.67 -17.79
N VAL A 378 -7.49 -9.52 -18.56
CA VAL A 378 -6.14 -10.03 -18.32
C VAL A 378 -5.31 -9.82 -19.58
N THR A 379 -4.06 -9.40 -19.37
CA THR A 379 -3.08 -9.19 -20.43
C THR A 379 -2.57 -10.54 -20.96
N PRO A 380 -1.72 -10.57 -22.01
CA PRO A 380 -0.97 -11.78 -22.32
C PRO A 380 -0.11 -12.20 -21.14
N GLY A 381 0.01 -13.50 -20.90
CA GLY A 381 0.79 -14.06 -19.80
C GLY A 381 0.37 -15.49 -19.47
N GLU A 382 1.08 -16.09 -18.53
CA GLU A 382 0.76 -17.41 -18.00
C GLU A 382 0.05 -17.27 -16.64
N TYR A 383 -1.10 -17.92 -16.55
CA TYR A 383 -2.02 -17.81 -15.44
C TYR A 383 -2.35 -19.18 -14.88
N GLN A 384 -2.61 -19.23 -13.58
CA GLN A 384 -3.11 -20.42 -12.90
C GLN A 384 -4.49 -20.09 -12.34
N VAL A 385 -5.51 -20.79 -12.83
CA VAL A 385 -6.87 -20.72 -12.32
C VAL A 385 -7.08 -21.88 -11.34
N VAL A 386 -7.27 -21.54 -10.07
CA VAL A 386 -7.49 -22.44 -8.96
C VAL A 386 -8.94 -22.30 -8.51
N VAL A 387 -9.71 -23.38 -8.57
CA VAL A 387 -11.11 -23.43 -8.16
C VAL A 387 -11.29 -24.55 -7.16
N ALA A 388 -11.51 -24.22 -5.89
CA ALA A 388 -11.70 -25.21 -4.82
C ALA A 388 -13.16 -25.32 -4.39
N ASN A 389 -13.67 -26.54 -4.35
CA ASN A 389 -14.93 -26.88 -3.69
C ASN A 389 -14.62 -27.30 -2.24
N PRO A 390 -14.74 -26.41 -1.24
CA PRO A 390 -14.27 -26.69 0.11
C PRO A 390 -15.20 -27.64 0.89
N HIS A 391 -16.37 -27.97 0.34
CA HIS A 391 -17.40 -28.71 1.04
C HIS A 391 -17.20 -30.22 0.85
N ARG A 392 -17.13 -30.96 1.97
CA ARG A 392 -16.84 -32.41 1.98
C ARG A 392 -18.07 -33.31 1.82
N THR A 393 -19.28 -32.75 1.90
CA THR A 393 -20.55 -33.50 2.01
C THR A 393 -21.56 -33.19 0.91
N THR A 394 -21.29 -32.23 0.02
CA THR A 394 -22.21 -31.77 -1.03
C THR A 394 -21.74 -32.25 -2.41
N THR A 395 -22.67 -32.50 -3.34
CA THR A 395 -22.36 -33.02 -4.70
C THR A 395 -21.39 -32.14 -5.49
N ASP A 396 -20.80 -32.75 -6.52
CA ASP A 396 -19.87 -32.11 -7.46
C ASP A 396 -20.43 -30.83 -8.07
N VAL A 397 -19.54 -29.88 -8.34
CA VAL A 397 -19.85 -28.57 -8.91
C VAL A 397 -19.37 -28.50 -10.34
N ARG A 398 -20.19 -27.92 -11.23
CA ARG A 398 -19.77 -27.59 -12.59
C ARG A 398 -19.20 -26.18 -12.61
N VAL A 399 -18.00 -26.03 -13.17
CA VAL A 399 -17.29 -24.77 -13.34
C VAL A 399 -17.06 -24.57 -14.83
N THR A 400 -17.52 -23.44 -15.36
CA THR A 400 -17.28 -23.02 -16.73
C THR A 400 -16.23 -21.93 -16.74
N ILE A 401 -15.15 -22.15 -17.51
CA ILE A 401 -14.16 -21.13 -17.78
C ILE A 401 -14.27 -20.75 -19.25
N ALA A 402 -14.43 -19.46 -19.51
CA ALA A 402 -14.53 -18.90 -20.86
C ALA A 402 -13.55 -17.74 -21.04
N VAL A 403 -13.04 -17.59 -22.27
CA VAL A 403 -12.11 -16.53 -22.66
C VAL A 403 -12.69 -15.79 -23.87
N GLU A 404 -12.85 -14.47 -23.74
CA GLU A 404 -13.37 -13.58 -24.78
C GLU A 404 -12.27 -12.59 -25.20
N VAL A 405 -11.98 -12.44 -26.50
CA VAL A 405 -10.99 -11.46 -26.96
C VAL A 405 -11.54 -10.03 -26.89
N MET A 406 -10.68 -9.11 -26.47
CA MET A 406 -10.96 -7.68 -26.51
C MET A 406 -10.83 -7.20 -27.96
N ALA A 407 -11.92 -6.74 -28.57
CA ALA A 407 -11.93 -6.29 -29.96
C ALA A 407 -10.99 -5.09 -30.18
N ASN A 408 -9.91 -5.29 -30.95
CA ASN A 408 -9.27 -4.33 -31.86
C ASN A 408 -8.02 -4.85 -32.62
N ASP A 409 -7.61 -6.13 -32.50
CA ASP A 409 -6.45 -6.64 -33.25
C ASP A 409 -6.78 -7.82 -34.18
N ASP A 410 -6.20 -7.77 -35.39
CA ASP A 410 -6.42 -8.61 -36.56
C ASP A 410 -6.19 -10.13 -36.29
N PRO A 411 -7.17 -11.01 -36.59
CA PRO A 411 -7.12 -12.44 -36.27
C PRO A 411 -6.18 -13.28 -37.14
N ALA A 412 -5.45 -12.71 -38.12
CA ALA A 412 -4.67 -13.49 -39.08
C ALA A 412 -3.26 -13.94 -38.62
N ALA A 413 -2.74 -13.47 -37.48
CA ALA A 413 -1.43 -13.86 -36.96
C ALA A 413 -1.53 -15.06 -36.00
N ASN A 414 -1.93 -16.21 -36.55
CA ASN A 414 -2.32 -17.40 -35.78
C ASN A 414 -1.28 -18.54 -35.85
N LEU A 415 -0.89 -19.01 -34.66
CA LEU A 415 -0.41 -20.36 -34.30
C LEU A 415 1.01 -20.83 -34.70
N ASP A 416 1.72 -21.30 -33.67
CA ASP A 416 2.58 -22.48 -33.76
C ASP A 416 1.89 -23.58 -32.95
N ASP A 417 1.76 -24.75 -33.56
CA ASP A 417 0.76 -25.79 -33.33
C ASP A 417 1.27 -26.90 -32.38
N SER A 418 2.17 -26.56 -31.46
CA SER A 418 2.78 -27.53 -30.55
C SER A 418 2.23 -27.43 -29.13
N LEU A 419 0.99 -27.87 -28.93
CA LEU A 419 0.55 -28.38 -27.63
C LEU A 419 0.47 -29.89 -27.76
N THR A 420 1.53 -30.56 -27.33
CA THR A 420 1.49 -32.01 -27.08
C THR A 420 0.45 -32.27 -25.99
N ASP A 421 -0.60 -33.01 -26.38
CA ASP A 421 -1.34 -33.89 -25.50
C ASP A 421 -0.36 -34.72 -24.64
N ASP A 422 -0.81 -35.07 -23.43
CA ASP A 422 -0.12 -35.88 -22.42
C ASP A 422 0.81 -35.14 -21.45
N GLN A 423 0.22 -34.41 -20.49
CA GLN A 423 0.69 -34.51 -19.10
C GLN A 423 -0.47 -34.91 -18.19
N GLU A 424 -0.49 -36.18 -17.78
CA GLU A 424 -1.28 -36.65 -16.65
C GLU A 424 -0.93 -35.83 -15.40
N PHE A 425 -1.91 -35.12 -14.86
CA PHE A 425 -1.77 -34.37 -13.61
C PHE A 425 -1.76 -35.31 -12.39
N PRO A 426 -0.98 -34.97 -11.35
CA PRO A 426 -0.81 -35.85 -10.20
C PRO A 426 -2.10 -35.98 -9.38
N ARG A 427 -2.40 -37.21 -8.95
CA ARG A 427 -3.57 -37.54 -8.12
C ARG A 427 -3.48 -36.80 -6.76
N PRO A 428 -4.59 -36.45 -6.10
CA PRO A 428 -4.59 -35.77 -4.79
C PRO A 428 -3.69 -36.43 -3.72
N ASP A 429 -3.57 -37.75 -3.81
CA ASP A 429 -2.71 -38.59 -2.98
C ASP A 429 -1.22 -38.25 -3.19
N GLN A 430 -0.83 -37.92 -4.43
CA GLN A 430 0.53 -37.53 -4.81
C GLN A 430 0.88 -36.11 -4.35
N VAL A 431 -0.09 -35.18 -4.32
CA VAL A 431 0.10 -33.82 -3.75
C VAL A 431 0.29 -33.88 -2.24
N GLN A 432 -0.49 -34.71 -1.54
CA GLN A 432 -0.32 -34.95 -0.11
C GLN A 432 1.00 -35.67 0.18
N GLN A 433 1.38 -36.64 -0.66
CA GLN A 433 2.65 -37.34 -0.56
C GLN A 433 3.84 -36.38 -0.76
N LEU A 434 3.80 -35.51 -1.77
CA LEU A 434 4.80 -34.47 -2.05
C LEU A 434 4.98 -33.51 -0.87
N ARG A 435 3.88 -33.14 -0.21
CA ARG A 435 3.94 -32.31 1.00
C ARG A 435 4.62 -33.04 2.16
N GLN A 436 4.26 -34.30 2.39
CA GLN A 436 4.83 -35.09 3.49
C GLN A 436 6.33 -35.34 3.32
N THR A 437 6.76 -35.72 2.12
CA THR A 437 8.18 -35.90 1.76
C THR A 437 8.95 -34.59 1.85
N THR A 438 8.35 -33.46 1.47
CA THR A 438 8.98 -32.13 1.61
C THR A 438 9.17 -31.73 3.08
N LEU A 439 8.17 -31.95 3.93
CA LEU A 439 8.31 -31.71 5.38
C LEU A 439 9.37 -32.62 6.00
N ALA A 440 9.42 -33.90 5.60
CA ALA A 440 10.45 -34.83 6.06
C ALA A 440 11.86 -34.42 5.58
N TYR A 441 11.98 -33.84 4.38
CA TYR A 441 13.23 -33.29 3.86
C TYR A 441 13.70 -32.11 4.71
N LEU A 442 12.82 -31.14 4.99
CA LEU A 442 13.12 -29.98 5.83
C LEU A 442 13.49 -30.37 7.27
N ALA A 443 12.83 -31.38 7.83
CA ALA A 443 13.17 -31.92 9.15
C ALA A 443 14.63 -32.42 9.19
N LYS A 444 15.08 -33.14 8.14
CA LYS A 444 16.48 -33.58 8.03
C LYS A 444 17.45 -32.40 7.86
N CYS A 445 17.07 -31.35 7.14
CA CYS A 445 17.87 -30.12 7.08
C CYS A 445 18.03 -29.47 8.46
N ASN A 446 16.96 -29.41 9.27
CA ASN A 446 17.01 -28.90 10.63
C ASN A 446 17.88 -29.78 11.56
N GLU A 447 17.84 -31.10 11.42
CA GLU A 447 18.75 -32.00 12.15
C GLU A 447 20.22 -31.72 11.82
N LEU A 448 20.54 -31.48 10.54
CA LEU A 448 21.89 -31.10 10.12
C LEU A 448 22.29 -29.72 10.68
N GLU A 449 21.40 -28.72 10.67
CA GLU A 449 21.68 -27.42 11.29
C GLU A 449 22.02 -27.60 12.78
N ASN A 450 21.15 -28.27 13.54
CA ASN A 450 21.33 -28.49 14.97
C ASN A 450 22.62 -29.26 15.29
N ARG A 451 23.04 -30.17 14.41
CA ARG A 451 24.29 -30.93 14.57
C ARG A 451 25.53 -30.09 14.28
N TYR A 452 25.55 -29.36 13.17
CA TYR A 452 26.77 -28.72 12.66
C TYR A 452 26.98 -27.29 13.17
N LYS A 453 25.92 -26.51 13.39
CA LYS A 453 26.00 -25.10 13.78
C LYS A 453 26.82 -24.86 15.06
N PRO A 454 26.59 -25.58 16.18
CA PRO A 454 27.39 -25.36 17.40
C PRO A 454 28.88 -25.71 17.21
N GLN A 455 29.17 -26.72 16.38
CA GLN A 455 30.55 -27.13 16.09
C GLN A 455 31.29 -26.11 15.22
N VAL A 456 30.59 -25.53 14.24
CA VAL A 456 31.11 -24.47 13.38
C VAL A 456 31.38 -23.20 14.19
N GLU A 457 30.45 -22.80 15.06
CA GLU A 457 30.63 -21.66 15.97
C GLU A 457 31.83 -21.85 16.91
N LEU A 458 31.98 -23.05 17.48
CA LEU A 458 33.12 -23.38 18.35
C LEU A 458 34.46 -23.39 17.58
N ALA A 459 34.49 -23.94 16.37
CA ALA A 459 35.67 -23.95 15.52
C ALA A 459 36.07 -22.54 15.09
N MET A 460 35.10 -21.68 14.74
CA MET A 460 35.33 -20.25 14.47
C MET A 460 35.90 -19.54 15.70
N ALA A 461 35.31 -19.75 16.89
CA ALA A 461 35.77 -19.12 18.12
C ALA A 461 37.20 -19.52 18.52
N ARG A 462 37.61 -20.74 18.17
CA ARG A 462 38.98 -21.25 18.41
C ARG A 462 39.97 -20.94 17.29
N GLY A 463 39.51 -20.38 16.17
CA GLY A 463 40.33 -20.21 14.97
C GLY A 463 40.79 -21.54 14.36
N ASP A 464 40.05 -22.63 14.57
CA ASP A 464 40.40 -23.96 14.07
C ASP A 464 39.96 -24.13 12.60
N ILE A 465 40.79 -23.60 11.69
CA ILE A 465 40.53 -23.58 10.24
C ILE A 465 40.41 -25.01 9.68
N GLN A 466 41.21 -25.97 10.16
CA GLN A 466 41.13 -27.35 9.70
C GLN A 466 39.78 -27.99 10.06
N MET A 467 39.28 -27.74 11.27
CA MET A 467 37.96 -28.19 11.67
C MET A 467 36.84 -27.54 10.83
N LEU A 468 36.97 -26.25 10.48
CA LEU A 468 36.00 -25.58 9.58
C LEU A 468 35.96 -26.21 8.19
N VAL A 469 37.13 -26.49 7.58
CA VAL A 469 37.19 -27.17 6.28
C VAL A 469 36.45 -28.51 6.34
N ARG A 470 36.73 -29.30 7.39
CA ARG A 470 36.09 -30.60 7.58
C ARG A 470 34.57 -30.48 7.74
N LEU A 471 34.11 -29.62 8.65
CA LEU A 471 32.68 -29.45 8.95
C LEU A 471 31.89 -28.98 7.74
N TYR A 472 32.38 -27.98 6.99
CA TYR A 472 31.70 -27.50 5.79
C TYR A 472 31.69 -28.53 4.66
N THR A 473 32.77 -29.31 4.50
CA THR A 473 32.84 -30.40 3.51
C THR A 473 31.84 -31.51 3.84
N GLU A 474 31.79 -31.93 5.11
CA GLU A 474 30.85 -32.96 5.58
C GLU A 474 29.40 -32.49 5.45
N LEU A 475 29.09 -31.24 5.85
CA LEU A 475 27.74 -30.68 5.73
C LEU A 475 27.28 -30.60 4.27
N ALA A 476 28.14 -30.14 3.35
CA ALA A 476 27.84 -30.11 1.93
C ALA A 476 27.54 -31.51 1.36
N ALA A 477 28.31 -32.52 1.78
CA ALA A 477 28.09 -33.91 1.38
C ALA A 477 26.79 -34.50 1.96
N GLN A 478 26.46 -34.18 3.22
CA GLN A 478 25.21 -34.62 3.87
C GLN A 478 23.98 -34.05 3.16
N LEU A 479 23.98 -32.75 2.85
CA LEU A 479 22.88 -32.08 2.15
C LEU A 479 22.63 -32.68 0.76
N ARG A 480 23.69 -32.97 -0.01
CA ARG A 480 23.58 -33.61 -1.33
C ARG A 480 23.10 -35.07 -1.30
N ARG A 481 23.19 -35.73 -0.14
CA ARG A 481 22.76 -37.13 0.05
C ARG A 481 21.31 -37.24 0.53
N LEU A 482 20.66 -36.13 0.87
CA LEU A 482 19.26 -36.15 1.27
C LEU A 482 18.39 -36.65 0.11
N PRO A 483 17.39 -37.53 0.37
CA PRO A 483 16.56 -38.08 -0.69
C PRO A 483 15.66 -36.98 -1.28
N THR A 484 15.75 -36.77 -2.59
CA THR A 484 14.99 -35.72 -3.32
C THR A 484 13.73 -36.25 -4.00
N THR A 485 13.48 -37.56 -3.92
CA THR A 485 12.33 -38.20 -4.57
C THR A 485 11.02 -37.64 -4.05
N ASN A 486 10.21 -37.11 -4.97
CA ASN A 486 8.92 -36.51 -4.65
C ASN A 486 9.03 -35.37 -3.62
N VAL A 487 10.11 -34.59 -3.62
CA VAL A 487 10.26 -33.38 -2.79
C VAL A 487 10.04 -32.15 -3.67
N ALA A 488 9.48 -31.07 -3.11
CA ALA A 488 9.31 -29.81 -3.83
C ALA A 488 10.64 -29.34 -4.45
N PRO A 489 10.71 -29.17 -5.78
CA PRO A 489 11.96 -28.84 -6.47
C PRO A 489 12.66 -27.60 -5.93
N GLU A 490 11.91 -26.61 -5.48
CA GLU A 490 12.42 -25.33 -4.97
C GLU A 490 13.10 -25.49 -3.60
N VAL A 491 12.63 -26.44 -2.78
CA VAL A 491 13.27 -26.78 -1.50
C VAL A 491 14.59 -27.50 -1.74
N VAL A 492 14.60 -28.44 -2.70
CA VAL A 492 15.82 -29.17 -3.11
C VAL A 492 16.84 -28.20 -3.69
N ASP A 493 16.42 -27.27 -4.55
CA ASP A 493 17.29 -26.28 -5.16
C ASP A 493 17.92 -25.35 -4.11
N CYS A 494 17.16 -24.90 -3.12
CA CYS A 494 17.68 -24.10 -2.00
C CYS A 494 18.73 -24.88 -1.17
N ALA A 495 18.44 -26.13 -0.82
CA ALA A 495 19.37 -26.99 -0.09
C ALA A 495 20.66 -27.29 -0.88
N HIS A 496 20.57 -27.49 -2.19
CA HIS A 496 21.74 -27.64 -3.05
C HIS A 496 22.55 -26.35 -3.19
N THR A 497 21.88 -25.19 -3.25
CA THR A 497 22.54 -23.89 -3.26
C THR A 497 23.32 -23.68 -1.96
N PHE A 498 22.73 -24.04 -0.82
CA PHE A 498 23.41 -24.01 0.48
C PHE A 498 24.59 -25.00 0.54
N ALA A 499 24.44 -26.23 0.02
CA ALA A 499 25.53 -27.18 -0.07
C ALA A 499 26.71 -26.67 -0.93
N ASN A 500 26.41 -25.94 -2.01
CA ASN A 500 27.41 -25.29 -2.85
C ASN A 500 28.12 -24.14 -2.11
N LEU A 501 27.40 -23.38 -1.30
CA LEU A 501 27.99 -22.36 -0.43
C LEU A 501 28.92 -22.98 0.61
N CYS A 502 28.50 -24.06 1.29
CA CYS A 502 29.36 -24.79 2.23
C CYS A 502 30.62 -25.32 1.55
N GLN A 503 30.50 -25.89 0.35
CA GLN A 503 31.67 -26.35 -0.41
C GLN A 503 32.63 -25.20 -0.76
N ALA A 504 32.10 -24.05 -1.18
CA ALA A 504 32.91 -22.87 -1.49
C ALA A 504 33.62 -22.30 -0.25
N LEU A 505 32.97 -22.36 0.92
CA LEU A 505 33.58 -22.00 2.21
C LEU A 505 34.70 -22.97 2.59
N ALA A 506 34.50 -24.28 2.43
CA ALA A 506 35.55 -25.28 2.66
C ALA A 506 36.77 -25.05 1.74
N GLU A 507 36.54 -24.83 0.44
CA GLU A 507 37.60 -24.48 -0.52
C GLU A 507 38.34 -23.20 -0.12
N TYR A 508 37.62 -22.18 0.35
CA TYR A 508 38.20 -20.93 0.84
C TYR A 508 39.10 -21.15 2.06
N TYR A 509 38.61 -21.83 3.09
CA TYR A 509 39.40 -22.11 4.28
C TYR A 509 40.60 -23.02 3.99
N GLN A 510 40.45 -23.98 3.07
CA GLN A 510 41.56 -24.82 2.62
C GLN A 510 42.61 -23.99 1.86
N ALA A 511 42.19 -23.08 0.99
CA ALA A 511 43.07 -22.18 0.25
C ALA A 511 43.85 -21.24 1.20
N VAL A 512 43.20 -20.76 2.27
CA VAL A 512 43.86 -19.98 3.33
C VAL A 512 44.89 -20.85 4.06
N LEU A 513 44.54 -22.08 4.43
CA LEU A 513 45.42 -23.02 5.12
C LEU A 513 46.68 -23.38 4.30
N THR A 514 46.53 -23.55 2.99
CA THR A 514 47.63 -23.93 2.08
C THR A 514 48.43 -22.74 1.53
N GLY A 515 48.09 -21.51 1.91
CA GLY A 515 48.76 -20.30 1.40
C GLY A 515 48.56 -20.05 -0.09
N ALA A 516 47.34 -20.26 -0.59
CA ALA A 516 47.01 -20.01 -2.00
C ALA A 516 47.19 -18.54 -2.41
N SER A 517 47.35 -18.28 -3.71
CA SER A 517 47.57 -16.92 -4.21
C SER A 517 46.40 -15.98 -3.89
N PRO A 518 46.66 -14.65 -3.73
CA PRO A 518 45.60 -13.66 -3.49
C PRO A 518 44.49 -13.66 -4.55
N GLN A 519 44.83 -13.99 -5.80
CA GLN A 519 43.86 -14.09 -6.89
C GLN A 519 42.88 -15.26 -6.69
N THR A 520 43.38 -16.41 -6.22
CA THR A 520 42.55 -17.58 -5.88
C THR A 520 41.62 -17.26 -4.71
N ILE A 521 42.14 -16.61 -3.67
CA ILE A 521 41.34 -16.18 -2.50
C ILE A 521 40.23 -15.22 -2.94
N ALA A 522 40.54 -14.20 -3.75
CA ALA A 522 39.56 -13.23 -4.24
C ALA A 522 38.47 -13.87 -5.12
N ARG A 523 38.84 -14.84 -5.97
CA ARG A 523 37.89 -15.60 -6.79
C ARG A 523 36.91 -16.40 -5.91
N LEU A 524 37.41 -17.05 -4.86
CA LEU A 524 36.58 -17.81 -3.92
C LEU A 524 35.65 -16.90 -3.11
N GLN A 525 36.13 -15.74 -2.65
CA GLN A 525 35.30 -14.74 -1.96
C GLN A 525 34.16 -14.22 -2.85
N LYS A 526 34.44 -13.96 -4.13
CA LYS A 526 33.41 -13.57 -5.11
C LYS A 526 32.37 -14.68 -5.28
N ARG A 527 32.80 -15.94 -5.43
CA ARG A 527 31.90 -17.10 -5.54
C ARG A 527 31.01 -17.25 -4.30
N ILE A 528 31.59 -17.12 -3.10
CA ILE A 528 30.84 -17.16 -1.83
C ILE A 528 29.79 -16.04 -1.79
N THR A 529 30.15 -14.82 -2.19
CA THR A 529 29.24 -13.67 -2.19
C THR A 529 28.07 -13.88 -3.16
N THR A 530 28.33 -14.41 -4.35
CA THR A 530 27.28 -14.73 -5.33
C THR A 530 26.34 -15.81 -4.80
N LEU A 531 26.88 -16.91 -4.28
CA LEU A 531 26.08 -18.02 -3.75
C LEU A 531 25.25 -17.61 -2.53
N LYS A 532 25.78 -16.71 -1.69
CA LYS A 532 25.03 -16.16 -0.56
C LYS A 532 23.83 -15.34 -1.03
N ARG A 533 24.02 -14.47 -2.03
CA ARG A 533 22.91 -13.68 -2.61
C ARG A 533 21.85 -14.59 -3.24
N GLU A 534 22.28 -15.56 -4.04
CA GLU A 534 21.37 -16.53 -4.67
C GLU A 534 20.58 -17.31 -3.62
N LEU A 535 21.21 -17.70 -2.51
CA LEU A 535 20.55 -18.36 -1.40
C LEU A 535 19.55 -17.45 -0.67
N ASP A 536 19.88 -16.17 -0.46
CA ASP A 536 18.99 -15.19 0.17
C ASP A 536 17.74 -14.93 -0.69
N ASP A 537 17.91 -14.84 -2.01
CA ASP A 537 16.81 -14.70 -2.98
C ASP A 537 15.90 -15.94 -2.97
N LYS A 538 16.49 -17.15 -3.04
CA LYS A 538 15.74 -18.43 -2.97
C LYS A 538 15.02 -18.60 -1.64
N ASN A 539 15.65 -18.23 -0.52
CA ASN A 539 15.01 -18.27 0.80
C ASN A 539 13.84 -17.29 0.92
N THR A 540 13.95 -16.11 0.30
CA THR A 540 12.85 -15.14 0.26
C THR A 540 11.65 -15.72 -0.47
N LEU A 541 11.87 -16.33 -1.64
CA LEU A 541 10.83 -17.00 -2.42
C LEU A 541 10.20 -18.20 -1.68
N LEU A 542 11.00 -19.01 -0.97
CA LEU A 542 10.47 -20.10 -0.15
C LEU A 542 9.63 -19.59 1.03
N ARG A 543 10.05 -18.48 1.65
CA ARG A 543 9.30 -17.83 2.74
C ARG A 543 7.99 -17.23 2.26
N GLU A 544 7.85 -16.89 0.99
CA GLU A 544 6.58 -16.39 0.42
C GLU A 544 5.52 -17.50 0.24
N ARG A 545 5.92 -18.78 0.24
CA ARG A 545 5.02 -19.93 0.13
C ARG A 545 4.42 -20.34 1.48
N ALA A 546 3.12 -20.10 1.66
CA ALA A 546 2.42 -20.31 2.93
C ALA A 546 2.50 -21.74 3.53
N TRP A 547 2.70 -22.79 2.73
CA TRP A 547 2.79 -24.16 3.22
C TRP A 547 4.21 -24.64 3.54
N ILE A 548 5.24 -23.94 3.05
CA ILE A 548 6.68 -24.15 3.38
C ILE A 548 7.09 -23.23 4.54
N ARG A 549 6.42 -22.08 4.69
CA ARG A 549 6.62 -21.12 5.78
C ARG A 549 6.24 -21.69 7.16
N ASN A 550 5.22 -22.53 7.22
CA ASN A 550 4.80 -23.26 8.43
C ASN A 550 5.65 -24.51 8.60
#